data_AF-L2GP48-F1
#
_entry.id   AF-L2GP48-F1
#
_cell.length_a   1.000
_cell.length_b   1.000
_cell.length_c   1.000
_cell.angle_alpha   90.00
_cell.angle_beta   90.00
_cell.angle_gamma   90.00
#
_symmetry.space_group_name_H-M   'P 1'
#
loop_
_entity.id
_entity.type
_entity.pdbx_description
1 polymer ?
#
loop_
_entity_poly.entity_id
_entity_poly.type
_entity_poly.pdbx_seq_one_letter_code
_entity_poly.pdbx_strand_id
1 'polypeptide(L)'
;MENKKEKFSVNNYIVFKQGPDCYEGRIKNISVEGGIEVYQVFCFTTFTDFRVPATDVLSNVSQEVKRKMKTTAYLEIPGQIYIPPALKNILVVDKEWSIENKYDLPHKNSVSSILKQFKDFVMNSANICDLDEATEVQKGFAMCFNSFFKKFLMYSIEKDQISSLKGEPTEYCGPVHLLRLIYFIQKNVNTYIKDKEVEGIVLDYTIYLLDFMLIRYKDYF
;
A
#
# COMPACT_ATOMS: atom_id res chain seq x y z
N MET A 1 -33.36 -16.64 -5.62
CA MET A 1 -32.00 -17.09 -5.28
C MET A 1 -31.53 -16.21 -4.13
N GLU A 2 -31.45 -16.75 -2.92
CA GLU A 2 -30.85 -16.03 -1.80
C GLU A 2 -29.36 -15.84 -2.13
N ASN A 3 -28.94 -14.58 -2.31
CA ASN A 3 -27.52 -14.25 -2.36
C ASN A 3 -26.91 -14.69 -1.03
N LYS A 4 -26.12 -15.77 -1.05
CA LYS A 4 -25.21 -16.10 0.04
C LYS A 4 -24.37 -14.84 0.29
N LYS A 5 -24.63 -14.13 1.39
CA LYS A 5 -23.76 -13.02 1.80
C LYS A 5 -22.36 -13.61 1.96
N GLU A 6 -21.41 -13.14 1.15
CA GLU A 6 -20.01 -13.46 1.36
C GLU A 6 -19.65 -13.07 2.79
N LYS A 7 -19.06 -14.01 3.53
CA LYS A 7 -18.63 -13.76 4.89
C LYS A 7 -17.23 -13.17 4.83
N PHE A 8 -17.11 -11.90 5.23
CA PHE A 8 -15.82 -11.23 5.30
C PHE A 8 -15.08 -11.58 6.60
N SER A 9 -13.75 -11.47 6.54
CA SER A 9 -12.83 -11.73 7.65
C SER A 9 -11.90 -10.52 7.86
N VAL A 10 -11.22 -10.50 9.00
CA VAL A 10 -10.20 -9.48 9.28
C VAL A 10 -9.12 -9.54 8.21
N ASN A 11 -8.69 -8.36 7.77
CA ASN A 11 -7.78 -8.10 6.65
C ASN A 11 -8.37 -8.23 5.24
N ASN A 12 -9.63 -8.63 5.07
CA ASN A 12 -10.26 -8.46 3.75
C ASN A 12 -10.37 -6.97 3.40
N TYR A 13 -10.08 -6.66 2.14
CA TYR A 13 -10.40 -5.37 1.54
C TYR A 13 -11.82 -5.40 1.01
N ILE A 14 -12.59 -4.37 1.35
CA ILE A 14 -13.99 -4.25 0.99
C ILE A 14 -14.30 -2.88 0.40
N VAL A 15 -15.38 -2.83 -0.39
CA VAL A 15 -16.07 -1.60 -0.75
C VAL A 15 -17.32 -1.46 0.11
N PHE A 16 -17.50 -0.30 0.71
CA PHE A 16 -18.63 0.01 1.59
C PHE A 16 -19.24 1.37 1.31
N LYS A 17 -20.49 1.57 1.73
CA LYS A 17 -21.18 2.86 1.66
C LYS A 17 -21.09 3.61 2.98
N GLN A 18 -20.94 4.91 2.88
CA GLN A 18 -21.16 5.84 4.00
C GLN A 18 -21.93 7.05 3.45
N GLY A 19 -23.24 7.10 3.73
CA GLY A 19 -24.13 8.10 3.14
C GLY A 19 -24.25 7.92 1.62
N PRO A 20 -24.09 8.99 0.81
CA PRO A 20 -24.16 8.89 -0.66
C PRO A 20 -22.89 8.31 -1.29
N ASP A 21 -21.78 8.27 -0.56
CA ASP A 21 -20.46 7.97 -1.09
C ASP A 21 -20.06 6.51 -0.87
N CYS A 22 -19.20 6.01 -1.76
CA CYS A 22 -18.61 4.68 -1.69
C CYS A 22 -17.11 4.79 -1.37
N TYR A 23 -16.65 3.96 -0.44
CA TYR A 23 -15.28 3.95 0.04
C TYR A 23 -14.68 2.57 -0.06
N GLU A 24 -13.35 2.54 -0.04
CA GLU A 24 -12.56 1.34 0.01
C GLU A 24 -11.75 1.31 1.32
N GLY A 25 -11.63 0.12 1.92
CA GLY A 25 -10.80 -0.05 3.10
C GLY A 25 -10.61 -1.50 3.51
N ARG A 26 -9.80 -1.68 4.55
CA ARG A 26 -9.52 -3.00 5.15
C ARG A 26 -10.28 -3.21 6.44
N ILE A 27 -10.88 -4.38 6.60
CA ILE A 27 -11.48 -4.79 7.87
C ILE A 27 -10.38 -5.01 8.92
N LYS A 28 -10.43 -4.24 10.01
CA LYS A 28 -9.54 -4.37 11.18
C LYS A 28 -10.13 -5.26 12.26
N ASN A 29 -11.45 -5.21 12.44
CA ASN A 29 -12.14 -5.96 13.46
C ASN A 29 -13.58 -6.24 13.05
N ILE A 30 -14.17 -7.29 13.63
CA ILE A 30 -15.56 -7.70 13.40
C ILE A 30 -16.22 -7.85 14.77
N SER A 31 -17.40 -7.25 14.92
CA SER A 31 -18.19 -7.31 16.16
C SER A 31 -19.67 -7.49 15.85
N VAL A 32 -20.46 -7.82 16.86
CA VAL A 32 -21.92 -7.93 16.73
C VAL A 32 -22.56 -6.93 17.68
N GLU A 33 -23.38 -6.03 17.13
CA GLU A 33 -24.07 -4.96 17.85
C GLU A 33 -25.57 -5.05 17.56
N GLY A 34 -26.39 -5.26 18.59
CA GLY A 34 -27.84 -5.38 18.40
C GLY A 34 -28.26 -6.54 17.48
N GLY A 35 -27.44 -7.59 17.37
CA GLY A 35 -27.68 -8.73 16.48
C GLY A 35 -27.22 -8.52 15.03
N ILE A 36 -26.60 -7.38 14.71
CA ILE A 36 -26.07 -7.07 13.38
C ILE A 36 -24.55 -7.14 13.43
N GLU A 37 -23.95 -7.79 12.44
CA GLU A 37 -22.49 -7.79 12.25
C GLU A 37 -22.03 -6.39 11.81
N VAL A 38 -21.03 -5.85 12.52
CA VAL A 38 -20.45 -4.53 12.28
C VAL A 38 -18.94 -4.69 12.09
N TYR A 39 -18.44 -4.16 11.00
CA TYR A 39 -17.03 -4.16 10.65
C TYR A 39 -16.39 -2.82 11.05
N GLN A 40 -15.24 -2.89 11.71
CA GLN A 40 -14.35 -1.73 11.85
C GLN A 40 -13.42 -1.71 10.63
N VAL A 41 -13.51 -0.68 9.80
CA VAL A 41 -12.84 -0.62 8.49
C VAL A 41 -11.89 0.57 8.45
N PHE A 42 -10.61 0.34 8.13
CA PHE A 42 -9.65 1.41 7.85
C PHE A 42 -9.80 1.88 6.41
N CYS A 43 -10.28 3.11 6.22
CA CYS A 43 -10.54 3.68 4.91
C CYS A 43 -9.27 4.24 4.27
N PHE A 44 -9.04 3.89 3.02
CA PHE A 44 -7.82 4.27 2.29
C PHE A 44 -7.83 5.71 1.77
N THR A 45 -9.01 6.29 1.54
CA THR A 45 -9.12 7.68 1.06
C THR A 45 -8.95 8.68 2.20
N THR A 46 -9.49 8.38 3.38
CA THR A 46 -9.47 9.30 4.52
C THR A 46 -8.40 8.96 5.56
N PHE A 47 -7.83 7.75 5.52
CA PHE A 47 -6.94 7.20 6.55
C PHE A 47 -7.55 7.20 7.95
N THR A 48 -8.86 6.93 8.04
CA THR A 48 -9.60 6.86 9.32
C THR A 48 -10.39 5.56 9.43
N ASP A 49 -10.73 5.19 10.66
CA ASP A 49 -11.58 4.03 10.94
C ASP A 49 -13.06 4.40 10.80
N PHE A 50 -13.82 3.54 10.13
CA PHE A 50 -15.28 3.57 10.03
C PHE A 50 -15.88 2.38 10.77
N ARG A 51 -17.11 2.55 11.27
CA ARG A 51 -17.95 1.44 11.71
C ARG A 51 -18.99 1.21 10.63
N VAL A 52 -18.95 0.03 10.02
CA VAL A 52 -19.73 -0.29 8.83
C VAL A 52 -20.61 -1.51 9.13
N PRO A 53 -21.94 -1.34 9.22
CA PRO A 53 -22.86 -2.46 9.29
C PRO A 53 -22.71 -3.39 8.09
N ALA A 54 -22.89 -4.70 8.28
CA ALA A 54 -22.84 -5.69 7.19
C ALA A 54 -23.95 -5.52 6.12
N THR A 55 -24.87 -4.58 6.30
CA THR A 55 -25.83 -4.15 5.27
C THR A 55 -25.26 -3.11 4.32
N ASP A 56 -24.22 -2.38 4.74
CA ASP A 56 -23.62 -1.27 4.00
C ASP A 56 -22.34 -1.68 3.26
N VAL A 57 -21.88 -2.92 3.46
CA VAL A 57 -20.83 -3.54 2.66
C VAL A 57 -21.41 -3.97 1.31
N LEU A 58 -20.76 -3.50 0.23
CA LEU A 58 -21.23 -3.76 -1.13
C LEU A 58 -20.63 -5.04 -1.71
N SER A 59 -19.32 -5.21 -1.55
CA SER A 59 -18.57 -6.30 -2.18
C SER A 59 -17.13 -6.34 -1.66
N ASN A 60 -16.43 -7.43 -1.96
CA ASN A 60 -14.98 -7.46 -2.03
C ASN A 60 -14.44 -6.46 -3.08
N VAL A 61 -13.16 -6.11 -2.92
CA VAL A 61 -12.47 -5.21 -3.82
C VAL A 61 -11.99 -5.95 -5.08
N SER A 62 -12.59 -5.64 -6.23
CA SER A 62 -12.10 -6.05 -7.55
C SER A 62 -11.95 -4.82 -8.45
N GLN A 63 -11.14 -4.93 -9.51
CA GLN A 63 -10.97 -3.85 -10.48
C GLN A 63 -12.31 -3.45 -11.15
N GLU A 64 -13.18 -4.43 -11.42
CA GLU A 64 -14.51 -4.17 -11.96
C GLU A 64 -15.39 -3.40 -10.97
N VAL A 65 -15.38 -3.79 -9.69
CA VAL A 65 -16.15 -3.13 -8.63
C VAL A 65 -15.65 -1.70 -8.43
N LYS A 66 -14.34 -1.49 -8.36
CA LYS A 66 -13.75 -0.14 -8.23
C LYS A 66 -14.20 0.79 -9.35
N ARG A 67 -14.18 0.31 -10.61
CA ARG A 67 -14.66 1.09 -11.76
C ARG A 67 -16.14 1.44 -11.66
N LYS A 68 -16.97 0.46 -11.30
CA LYS A 68 -18.43 0.64 -11.17
C LYS A 68 -18.79 1.60 -10.05
N MET A 69 -18.11 1.48 -8.91
CA MET A 69 -18.41 2.23 -7.68
C MET A 69 -17.61 3.54 -7.57
N LYS A 70 -16.64 3.78 -8.45
CA LYS A 70 -15.75 4.97 -8.45
C LYS A 70 -15.09 5.22 -7.10
N THR A 71 -14.68 4.15 -6.40
CA THR A 71 -14.08 4.24 -5.05
C THR A 71 -12.68 4.85 -5.05
N THR A 72 -12.06 4.97 -6.22
CA THR A 72 -10.73 5.53 -6.44
C THR A 72 -10.73 7.06 -6.50
N ALA A 73 -11.55 7.73 -5.68
CA ALA A 73 -11.65 9.20 -5.64
C ALA A 73 -10.30 9.92 -5.38
N TYR A 74 -9.30 9.21 -4.85
CA TYR A 74 -7.94 9.74 -4.73
C TYR A 74 -7.21 9.93 -6.07
N LEU A 75 -7.69 9.34 -7.17
CA LEU A 75 -7.15 9.51 -8.52
C LEU A 75 -7.55 10.84 -9.18
N GLU A 76 -8.48 11.60 -8.59
CA GLU A 76 -9.06 12.78 -9.26
C GLU A 76 -8.15 14.02 -9.22
N ILE A 77 -7.10 14.01 -8.38
CA ILE A 77 -6.15 15.12 -8.28
C ILE A 77 -4.76 14.63 -8.72
N PRO A 78 -4.36 14.90 -9.97
CA PRO A 78 -3.04 14.52 -10.49
C PRO A 78 -1.91 15.01 -9.59
N GLY A 79 -1.01 14.10 -9.20
CA GLY A 79 0.15 14.42 -8.37
C GLY A 79 -0.12 14.53 -6.88
N GLN A 80 -1.35 14.29 -6.42
CA GLN A 80 -1.63 14.17 -4.99
C GLN A 80 -1.03 12.89 -4.43
N ILE A 81 -0.40 13.02 -3.26
CA ILE A 81 0.32 11.95 -2.58
C ILE A 81 -0.53 11.49 -1.40
N TYR A 82 -0.83 10.20 -1.38
CA TYR A 82 -1.71 9.54 -0.43
C TYR A 82 -0.87 8.59 0.41
N ILE A 83 -0.29 9.15 1.47
CA ILE A 83 0.51 8.42 2.46
C ILE A 83 -0.09 8.67 3.85
N PRO A 84 -0.40 7.61 4.64
CA PRO A 84 -0.90 7.75 6.00
C PRO A 84 0.01 8.65 6.85
N PRO A 85 -0.54 9.52 7.72
CA PRO A 85 0.26 10.48 8.50
C PRO A 85 1.45 9.87 9.24
N ALA A 86 1.28 8.68 9.82
CA ALA A 86 2.36 7.97 10.52
C ALA A 86 3.56 7.65 9.61
N LEU A 87 3.31 7.17 8.38
CA LEU A 87 4.37 6.86 7.40
C LEU A 87 4.92 8.12 6.75
N LYS A 88 4.10 9.17 6.59
CA LYS A 88 4.57 10.48 6.12
C LYS A 88 5.56 11.09 7.12
N ASN A 89 5.31 10.94 8.42
CA ASN A 89 6.24 11.40 9.46
C ASN A 89 7.59 10.67 9.37
N ILE A 90 7.59 9.36 9.08
CA ILE A 90 8.84 8.61 8.84
C ILE A 90 9.65 9.23 7.71
N LEU A 91 9.04 9.61 6.58
CA LEU A 91 9.76 10.24 5.47
C LEU A 91 10.35 11.62 5.84
N VAL A 92 9.67 12.39 6.71
CA VAL A 92 10.19 13.68 7.20
C VAL A 92 11.41 13.45 8.08
N VAL A 93 11.28 12.57 9.08
CA VAL A 93 12.36 12.21 10.00
C VAL A 93 13.55 11.62 9.26
N ASP A 94 13.30 10.73 8.29
CA ASP A 94 14.32 10.13 7.43
C ASP A 94 15.16 11.19 6.71
N LYS A 95 14.50 12.18 6.10
CA LYS A 95 15.18 13.27 5.41
C LYS A 95 16.10 14.05 6.34
N GLU A 96 15.63 14.36 7.55
CA GLU A 96 16.42 15.11 8.54
C GLU A 96 17.59 14.26 9.10
N TRP A 97 17.31 13.02 9.47
CA TRP A 97 18.27 12.10 10.07
C TRP A 97 19.40 11.74 9.09
N SER A 98 19.08 11.56 7.81
CA SER A 98 20.04 11.22 6.75
C SER A 98 21.09 12.30 6.48
N ILE A 99 20.96 13.51 7.04
CA ILE A 99 21.96 14.56 6.84
C ILE A 99 23.28 14.19 7.54
N GLU A 100 23.19 13.55 8.71
CA GLU A 100 24.34 13.32 9.59
C GLU A 100 24.61 11.84 9.86
N ASN A 101 23.67 10.96 9.51
CA ASN A 101 23.72 9.55 9.88
C ASN A 101 23.79 8.62 8.67
N LYS A 102 24.33 7.42 8.91
CA LYS A 102 24.38 6.32 7.93
C LYS A 102 23.44 5.21 8.35
N TYR A 103 22.78 4.57 7.38
CA TYR A 103 21.89 3.44 7.65
C TYR A 103 22.68 2.23 8.13
N ASP A 104 22.03 1.33 8.86
CA ASP A 104 22.59 0.00 9.10
C ASP A 104 22.23 -0.89 7.89
N LEU A 105 23.23 -1.18 7.05
CA LEU A 105 23.10 -1.95 5.82
C LEU A 105 24.08 -3.15 5.84
N PRO A 106 23.66 -4.35 5.41
CA PRO A 106 22.34 -4.71 4.88
C PRO A 106 21.25 -4.74 5.97
N HIS A 107 20.07 -4.22 5.64
CA HIS A 107 18.96 -4.15 6.59
C HIS A 107 18.35 -5.53 6.83
N LYS A 108 18.06 -5.86 8.11
CA LYS A 108 17.43 -7.14 8.50
C LYS A 108 16.11 -7.40 7.77
N ASN A 109 15.27 -6.38 7.67
CA ASN A 109 14.05 -6.38 6.87
C ASN A 109 14.34 -5.71 5.53
N SER A 110 14.92 -6.46 4.59
CA SER A 110 15.23 -5.93 3.27
C SER A 110 13.96 -5.67 2.46
N VAL A 111 14.03 -4.77 1.46
CA VAL A 111 12.90 -4.51 0.54
C VAL A 111 12.40 -5.81 -0.10
N SER A 112 13.30 -6.69 -0.54
CA SER A 112 12.94 -7.99 -1.11
C SER A 112 12.11 -8.83 -0.13
N SER A 113 12.51 -8.88 1.15
CA SER A 113 11.76 -9.57 2.20
C SER A 113 10.39 -8.94 2.43
N ILE A 114 10.31 -7.61 2.49
CA ILE A 114 9.05 -6.88 2.69
C ILE A 114 8.08 -7.13 1.54
N LEU A 115 8.55 -7.06 0.29
CA LEU A 115 7.73 -7.30 -0.90
C LEU A 115 7.22 -8.75 -0.96
N LYS A 116 8.02 -9.72 -0.53
CA LYS A 116 7.58 -11.11 -0.41
C LYS A 116 6.46 -11.25 0.63
N GLN A 117 6.64 -10.67 1.82
CA GLN A 117 5.61 -10.70 2.87
C GLN A 117 4.33 -9.97 2.43
N PHE A 118 4.46 -8.88 1.67
CA PHE A 118 3.32 -8.17 1.09
C PHE A 118 2.55 -9.05 0.10
N LYS A 119 3.24 -9.76 -0.82
CA LYS A 119 2.60 -10.70 -1.72
C LYS A 119 1.80 -11.76 -0.94
N ASP A 120 2.44 -12.38 0.04
CA ASP A 120 1.80 -13.41 0.87
C ASP A 120 0.59 -12.83 1.63
N PHE A 121 0.68 -11.58 2.08
CA PHE A 121 -0.44 -10.88 2.72
C PHE A 121 -1.63 -10.69 1.77
N VAL A 122 -1.41 -10.12 0.58
CA VAL A 122 -2.49 -9.85 -0.39
C VAL A 122 -3.15 -11.15 -0.87
N MET A 123 -2.37 -12.22 -1.06
CA MET A 123 -2.91 -13.54 -1.40
C MET A 123 -3.84 -14.11 -0.32
N ASN A 124 -3.58 -13.81 0.95
CA ASN A 124 -4.39 -14.28 2.08
C ASN A 124 -5.59 -13.38 2.39
N SER A 125 -5.52 -12.11 2.00
CA SER A 125 -6.63 -11.18 2.04
C SER A 125 -7.59 -11.53 0.89
N ALA A 126 -8.41 -12.57 1.11
CA ALA A 126 -9.27 -13.17 0.09
C ALA A 126 -9.95 -12.10 -0.81
N ASN A 127 -9.91 -12.34 -2.12
CA ASN A 127 -10.63 -11.65 -3.20
C ASN A 127 -10.00 -10.40 -3.84
N ILE A 128 -8.73 -10.08 -3.57
CA ILE A 128 -8.08 -8.91 -4.21
C ILE A 128 -7.38 -9.29 -5.51
N CYS A 129 -6.62 -10.39 -5.53
CA CYS A 129 -5.80 -10.76 -6.67
C CYS A 129 -5.58 -12.29 -6.72
N ASP A 130 -5.31 -12.80 -7.92
CA ASP A 130 -4.76 -14.15 -8.07
C ASP A 130 -3.24 -14.16 -7.83
N LEU A 131 -2.63 -15.35 -7.87
CA LEU A 131 -1.20 -15.54 -7.63
C LEU A 131 -0.33 -14.86 -8.69
N ASP A 132 -0.79 -14.83 -9.95
CA ASP A 132 -0.01 -14.28 -11.06
C ASP A 132 0.04 -12.76 -10.94
N GLU A 133 -1.10 -12.12 -10.67
CA GLU A 133 -1.19 -10.69 -10.39
C GLU A 133 -0.35 -10.31 -9.16
N ALA A 134 -0.46 -11.05 -8.04
CA ALA A 134 0.34 -10.79 -6.85
C ALA A 134 1.85 -10.86 -7.14
N THR A 135 2.25 -11.83 -7.97
CA THR A 135 3.65 -12.05 -8.36
C THR A 135 4.14 -10.94 -9.30
N GLU A 136 3.30 -10.49 -10.23
CA GLU A 136 3.61 -9.37 -11.12
C GLU A 136 3.80 -8.08 -10.33
N VAL A 137 2.91 -7.78 -9.38
CA VAL A 137 3.01 -6.61 -8.49
C VAL A 137 4.32 -6.66 -7.68
N GLN A 138 4.64 -7.81 -7.08
CA GLN A 138 5.89 -7.99 -6.33
C GLN A 138 7.11 -7.70 -7.20
N LYS A 139 7.17 -8.28 -8.40
CA LYS A 139 8.27 -8.10 -9.36
C LYS A 139 8.35 -6.65 -9.83
N GLY A 140 7.21 -6.03 -10.13
CA GLY A 140 7.12 -4.64 -10.57
C GLY A 140 7.74 -3.69 -9.55
N PHE A 141 7.37 -3.80 -8.27
CA PHE A 141 7.98 -2.99 -7.21
C PHE A 141 9.48 -3.23 -7.09
N ALA A 142 9.95 -4.48 -7.15
CA ALA A 142 11.37 -4.79 -7.06
C ALA A 142 12.17 -4.19 -8.23
N MET A 143 11.65 -4.32 -9.46
CA MET A 143 12.27 -3.74 -10.67
C MET A 143 12.29 -2.21 -10.61
N CYS A 144 11.19 -1.58 -10.19
CA CYS A 144 11.13 -0.13 -10.00
C CYS A 144 12.14 0.33 -8.95
N PHE A 145 12.22 -0.39 -7.81
CA PHE A 145 13.18 -0.07 -6.76
C PHE A 145 14.61 -0.10 -7.28
N ASN A 146 15.03 -1.22 -7.86
CA ASN A 146 16.39 -1.39 -8.40
C ASN A 146 16.73 -0.35 -9.48
N SER A 147 15.75 0.00 -10.33
CA SER A 147 15.94 0.95 -11.43
C SER A 147 16.07 2.40 -10.97
N PHE A 148 15.28 2.80 -9.96
CA PHE A 148 15.20 4.18 -9.51
C PHE A 148 16.09 4.49 -8.31
N PHE A 149 16.52 3.48 -7.56
CA PHE A 149 17.23 3.69 -6.29
C PHE A 149 18.42 4.63 -6.41
N LYS A 150 19.41 4.28 -7.24
CA LYS A 150 20.63 5.07 -7.42
C LYS A 150 20.41 6.43 -8.11
N LYS A 151 19.28 6.61 -8.79
CA LYS A 151 18.96 7.81 -9.59
C LYS A 151 18.16 8.84 -8.80
N PHE A 152 17.18 8.39 -8.02
CA PHE A 152 16.14 9.25 -7.45
C PHE A 152 15.85 9.01 -5.97
N LEU A 153 16.16 7.84 -5.42
CA LEU A 153 15.74 7.48 -4.05
C LEU A 153 16.87 7.62 -3.01
N MET A 154 18.11 7.63 -3.46
CA MET A 154 19.31 7.71 -2.63
C MET A 154 19.72 9.17 -2.38
N TYR A 155 19.95 9.53 -1.13
CA TYR A 155 20.56 10.80 -0.74
C TYR A 155 22.07 10.80 -1.01
N SER A 156 22.64 11.99 -1.12
CA SER A 156 24.06 12.14 -1.45
C SER A 156 25.00 11.49 -0.43
N ILE A 157 24.65 11.51 0.86
CA ILE A 157 25.48 10.93 1.93
C ILE A 157 25.59 9.40 1.81
N GLU A 158 24.60 8.75 1.22
CA GLU A 158 24.49 7.29 1.18
C GLU A 158 25.37 6.69 0.08
N LYS A 159 25.86 7.52 -0.86
CA LYS A 159 26.63 7.09 -2.04
C LYS A 159 27.82 6.22 -1.68
N ASP A 160 28.63 6.68 -0.73
CA ASP A 160 29.87 5.98 -0.35
C ASP A 160 29.55 4.64 0.30
N GLN A 161 28.57 4.63 1.22
CA GLN A 161 28.11 3.42 1.88
C GLN A 161 27.60 2.38 0.87
N ILE A 162 26.71 2.81 -0.03
CA ILE A 162 26.07 1.92 -1.02
C ILE A 162 27.06 1.44 -2.08
N SER A 163 28.04 2.26 -2.46
CA SER A 163 29.04 1.87 -3.46
C SER A 163 29.87 0.63 -3.05
N SER A 164 29.98 0.39 -1.75
CA SER A 164 30.72 -0.75 -1.18
C SER A 164 29.89 -2.05 -1.12
N LEU A 165 28.56 -1.96 -1.25
CA LEU A 165 27.66 -3.11 -1.17
C LEU A 165 27.59 -3.85 -2.50
N LYS A 166 27.54 -5.19 -2.42
CA LYS A 166 27.32 -6.07 -3.57
C LYS A 166 25.85 -6.47 -3.64
N GLY A 167 25.35 -6.68 -4.85
CA GLY A 167 23.98 -7.13 -5.09
C GLY A 167 23.03 -6.01 -5.50
N GLU A 168 21.75 -6.34 -5.55
CA GLU A 168 20.69 -5.41 -5.94
C GLU A 168 20.23 -4.56 -4.74
N PRO A 169 19.85 -3.29 -4.94
CA PRO A 169 19.31 -2.44 -3.88
C PRO A 169 18.22 -3.09 -3.02
N THR A 170 17.35 -3.90 -3.62
CA THR A 170 16.29 -4.61 -2.90
C THR A 170 16.80 -5.61 -1.85
N GLU A 171 18.04 -6.08 -1.97
CA GLU A 171 18.63 -7.09 -1.08
C GLU A 171 19.18 -6.49 0.20
N TYR A 172 19.64 -5.24 0.16
CA TYR A 172 20.27 -4.58 1.32
C TYR A 172 19.50 -3.38 1.87
N CYS A 173 18.65 -2.72 1.09
CA CYS A 173 17.89 -1.56 1.57
C CYS A 173 16.72 -1.97 2.46
N GLY A 174 16.38 -1.10 3.42
CA GLY A 174 15.28 -1.30 4.36
C GLY A 174 13.94 -0.63 4.01
N PRO A 175 12.95 -0.66 4.93
CA PRO A 175 11.58 -0.18 4.73
C PRO A 175 11.49 1.32 4.45
N VAL A 176 12.36 2.14 5.04
CA VAL A 176 12.38 3.59 4.79
C VAL A 176 12.67 3.90 3.31
N HIS A 177 13.60 3.18 2.70
CA HIS A 177 13.90 3.33 1.27
C HIS A 177 12.71 2.91 0.40
N LEU A 178 11.97 1.87 0.80
CA LEU A 178 10.74 1.46 0.11
C LEU A 178 9.65 2.55 0.18
N LEU A 179 9.50 3.24 1.32
CA LEU A 179 8.62 4.41 1.41
C LEU A 179 9.03 5.51 0.43
N ARG A 180 10.33 5.75 0.23
CA ARG A 180 10.81 6.72 -0.78
C ARG A 180 10.40 6.31 -2.19
N LEU A 181 10.46 5.01 -2.54
CA LEU A 181 9.96 4.52 -3.83
C LEU A 181 8.46 4.80 -3.97
N ILE A 182 7.66 4.47 -2.95
CA ILE A 182 6.21 4.68 -2.99
C ILE A 182 5.88 6.16 -3.19
N TYR A 183 6.53 7.05 -2.44
CA TYR A 183 6.41 8.49 -2.62
C TYR A 183 6.79 8.92 -4.05
N PHE A 184 7.90 8.40 -4.57
CA PHE A 184 8.36 8.70 -5.94
C PHE A 184 7.37 8.24 -7.00
N ILE A 185 6.81 7.03 -6.88
CA ILE A 185 5.80 6.51 -7.81
C ILE A 185 4.58 7.42 -7.79
N GLN A 186 3.97 7.66 -6.61
CA GLN A 186 2.76 8.48 -6.53
C GLN A 186 2.96 9.90 -7.09
N LYS A 187 4.13 10.51 -6.83
CA LYS A 187 4.47 11.84 -7.33
C LYS A 187 4.65 11.91 -8.85
N ASN A 188 5.14 10.85 -9.48
CA ASN A 188 5.57 10.88 -10.89
C ASN A 188 4.77 9.94 -11.80
N VAL A 189 3.75 9.24 -11.29
CA VAL A 189 3.02 8.22 -12.06
C VAL A 189 2.43 8.78 -13.36
N ASN A 190 1.86 9.98 -13.34
CA ASN A 190 1.30 10.67 -14.52
C ASN A 190 2.36 11.05 -15.58
N THR A 191 3.62 11.09 -15.19
CA THR A 191 4.74 11.42 -16.06
C THR A 191 5.13 10.18 -16.86
N TYR A 192 5.21 9.02 -16.19
CA TYR A 192 5.66 7.76 -16.77
C TYR A 192 4.53 6.91 -17.38
N ILE A 193 3.31 7.01 -16.86
CA ILE A 193 2.16 6.21 -17.27
C ILE A 193 1.13 7.15 -17.90
N LYS A 194 0.77 6.88 -19.15
CA LYS A 194 -0.24 7.64 -19.90
C LYS A 194 -1.61 6.98 -19.90
N ASP A 195 -1.62 5.66 -19.75
CA ASP A 195 -2.84 4.89 -19.59
C ASP A 195 -3.42 5.10 -18.17
N LYS A 196 -4.61 5.69 -18.10
CA LYS A 196 -5.29 6.02 -16.84
C LYS A 196 -5.73 4.79 -16.06
N GLU A 197 -6.01 3.69 -16.74
CA GLU A 197 -6.37 2.42 -16.11
C GLU A 197 -5.15 1.83 -15.41
N VAL A 198 -4.01 1.79 -16.10
CA VAL A 198 -2.74 1.31 -15.53
C VAL A 198 -2.25 2.23 -14.41
N GLU A 199 -2.39 3.55 -14.57
CA GLU A 199 -2.08 4.53 -13.52
C GLU A 199 -2.87 4.24 -12.24
N GLY A 200 -4.18 3.99 -12.37
CA GLY A 200 -5.05 3.64 -11.26
C GLY A 200 -4.59 2.36 -10.55
N ILE A 201 -4.32 1.29 -11.30
CA ILE A 201 -3.84 0.01 -10.74
C ILE A 201 -2.53 0.18 -9.97
N VAL A 202 -1.56 0.91 -10.54
CA VAL A 202 -0.28 1.16 -9.87
C VAL A 202 -0.49 1.93 -8.57
N LEU A 203 -1.34 2.96 -8.59
CA LEU A 203 -1.64 3.74 -7.39
C LEU A 203 -2.35 2.91 -6.32
N ASP A 204 -3.34 2.09 -6.68
CA ASP A 204 -4.03 1.17 -5.76
C ASP A 204 -3.02 0.27 -5.02
N TYR A 205 -2.11 -0.35 -5.75
CA TYR A 205 -1.10 -1.22 -5.15
C TYR A 205 -0.08 -0.48 -4.29
N THR A 206 0.19 0.81 -4.57
CA THR A 206 0.98 1.63 -3.64
C THR A 206 0.26 1.84 -2.31
N ILE A 207 -1.06 2.04 -2.34
CA ILE A 207 -1.88 2.21 -1.14
C ILE A 207 -1.93 0.92 -0.32
N TYR A 208 -2.10 -0.24 -0.98
CA TYR A 208 -2.10 -1.53 -0.30
C TYR A 208 -0.76 -1.83 0.36
N LEU A 209 0.34 -1.47 -0.30
CA LEU A 209 1.67 -1.61 0.29
C LEU A 209 1.84 -0.68 1.49
N LEU A 210 1.33 0.56 1.43
CA LEU A 210 1.35 1.48 2.57
C LEU A 210 0.51 0.97 3.75
N ASP A 211 -0.69 0.47 3.51
CA ASP A 211 -1.51 -0.15 4.57
C ASP A 211 -0.80 -1.37 5.18
N PHE A 212 -0.23 -2.25 4.35
CA PHE A 212 0.57 -3.37 4.83
C PHE A 212 1.76 -2.93 5.70
N MET A 213 2.50 -1.91 5.27
CA MET A 213 3.58 -1.34 6.07
C MET A 213 3.09 -0.70 7.38
N LEU A 214 1.87 -0.16 7.41
CA LEU A 214 1.24 0.37 8.61
C LEU A 214 0.80 -0.75 9.57
N ILE A 215 0.30 -1.89 9.07
CA ILE A 215 0.02 -3.09 9.87
C ILE A 215 1.29 -3.58 10.57
N ARG A 216 2.42 -3.56 9.83
CA ARG A 216 3.73 -4.02 10.28
C ARG A 216 4.59 -2.89 10.85
N TYR A 217 3.99 -1.76 11.23
CA TYR A 217 4.71 -0.54 11.61
C TYR A 217 5.81 -0.80 12.63
N LYS A 218 5.48 -1.48 13.75
CA LYS A 218 6.43 -1.80 14.83
C LYS A 218 7.55 -2.75 14.42
N ASP A 219 7.36 -3.53 13.36
CA ASP A 219 8.37 -4.46 12.86
C ASP A 219 9.34 -3.77 11.88
N TYR A 220 8.92 -2.64 11.28
CA TYR A 220 9.64 -1.95 10.21
C TYR A 220 10.24 -0.60 10.63
N PHE A 221 9.67 0.09 11.62
CA PHE A 221 10.06 1.44 12.05
C PHE A 221 10.08 1.54 13.58
#